data_AF-A0A945HCA9-F1
#
_entry.id   AF-A0A945HCA9-F1
#
_cell.length_a   1.000
_cell.length_b   1.000
_cell.length_c   1.000
_cell.angle_alpha   90.00
_cell.angle_beta   90.00
_cell.angle_gamma   90.00
#
_symmetry.space_group_name_H-M   'P 1'
#
loop_
_entity.id
_entity.type
_entity.pdbx_description
1 polymer ?
#
loop_
_entity_poly.entity_id
_entity_poly.type
_entity_poly.pdbx_seq_one_letter_code
_entity_poly.pdbx_strand_id
1 'polypeptide(L)'
;RGERGSDLQYNMEISFEDAVFGSSKEIDVPRMETCDSCSGLGAESEKDIKICGTCGGTGQQRVQQGFFSVATTCSSCRGRGKTISNPCKTCQGRTRVSKTKRIRVNIPAGVSSGSRIKLTGEGEHGVNSGSSGDLYIVLSVKDHSIFERDGADIFCEVPISFTQATLGTDLEVPTLEGKARLKIPTGTQTHKIFRLKNQGIAQLRGGGRGDLHVRIVVETPTKLSERQIELLNEFDDCCDDESNPIRDKFVKSIKNLFT
;
A
#
# COMPACT_ATOMS: atom_id res chain seq x y z
N ARG A 1 34.31 -4.87 15.83
CA ARG A 1 33.07 -5.68 15.77
C ARG A 1 32.30 -5.21 14.55
N GLY A 2 31.69 -6.14 13.80
CA GLY A 2 30.82 -5.79 12.70
C GLY A 2 29.55 -5.12 13.20
N GLU A 3 29.12 -4.07 12.50
CA GLU A 3 27.88 -3.35 12.79
C GLU A 3 26.88 -3.69 11.69
N ARG A 4 25.69 -4.18 12.07
CA ARG A 4 24.63 -4.50 11.11
C ARG A 4 24.22 -3.22 10.37
N GLY A 5 24.00 -3.34 9.06
CA GLY A 5 23.50 -2.22 8.28
C GLY A 5 22.07 -1.86 8.65
N SER A 6 21.70 -0.60 8.46
CA SER A 6 20.35 -0.12 8.74
C SER A 6 19.31 -0.79 7.84
N ASP A 7 18.11 -0.97 8.39
CA ASP A 7 16.96 -1.37 7.59
C ASP A 7 16.51 -0.19 6.70
N LEU A 8 16.02 -0.50 5.50
CA LEU A 8 15.47 0.47 4.55
C LEU A 8 13.96 0.34 4.48
N GLN A 9 13.28 1.46 4.24
CA GLN A 9 11.84 1.48 3.94
C GLN A 9 11.62 2.08 2.56
N TYR A 10 10.84 1.37 1.74
CA TYR A 10 10.42 1.84 0.42
C TYR A 10 8.89 1.88 0.36
N ASN A 11 8.32 3.04 0.06
CA ASN A 11 6.88 3.18 -0.12
C ASN A 11 6.57 2.93 -1.59
N MET A 12 5.80 1.88 -1.88
CA MET A 12 5.41 1.52 -3.24
C MET A 12 3.90 1.73 -3.40
N GLU A 13 3.56 2.52 -4.41
CA GLU A 13 2.18 2.69 -4.82
C GLU A 13 1.80 1.64 -5.89
N ILE A 14 0.68 0.96 -5.70
CA ILE A 14 0.18 -0.09 -6.59
C ILE A 14 -1.25 0.20 -7.02
N SER A 15 -1.62 -0.30 -8.20
CA SER A 15 -3.01 -0.16 -8.63
C SER A 15 -3.92 -1.09 -7.82
N PHE A 16 -5.22 -0.84 -7.90
CA PHE A 16 -6.20 -1.71 -7.26
C PHE A 16 -6.14 -3.13 -7.83
N GLU A 17 -5.98 -3.28 -9.14
CA GLU A 17 -5.87 -4.57 -9.82
C GLU A 17 -4.62 -5.35 -9.38
N ASP A 18 -3.47 -4.66 -9.28
CA ASP A 18 -2.23 -5.25 -8.77
C ASP A 18 -2.40 -5.78 -7.34
N ALA A 19 -3.15 -5.07 -6.51
CA ALA A 19 -3.44 -5.46 -5.14
C ALA A 19 -4.38 -6.67 -5.06
N VAL A 20 -5.31 -6.78 -6.00
CA VAL A 20 -6.30 -7.86 -6.08
C VAL A 20 -5.69 -9.15 -6.64
N PHE A 21 -5.04 -9.07 -7.81
CA PHE A 21 -4.55 -10.24 -8.55
C PHE A 21 -3.11 -10.62 -8.18
N GLY A 22 -2.38 -9.72 -7.52
CA GLY A 22 -0.95 -9.86 -7.33
C GLY A 22 -0.19 -9.44 -8.59
N SER A 23 1.04 -9.01 -8.40
CA SER A 23 1.92 -8.59 -9.49
C SER A 23 3.38 -8.78 -9.12
N SER A 24 4.26 -8.76 -10.11
CA SER A 24 5.71 -8.71 -9.90
C SER A 24 6.21 -7.37 -10.43
N LYS A 25 6.80 -6.54 -9.57
CA LYS A 25 7.36 -5.23 -9.95
C LYS A 25 8.84 -5.17 -9.65
N GLU A 26 9.58 -4.42 -10.45
CA GLU A 26 10.99 -4.11 -10.19
C GLU A 26 11.10 -2.72 -9.58
N ILE A 27 11.93 -2.59 -8.55
CA ILE A 27 12.25 -1.32 -7.90
C ILE A 27 13.73 -1.05 -7.88
N ASP A 28 14.07 0.22 -8.00
CA ASP A 28 15.43 0.72 -7.93
C ASP A 28 15.67 1.25 -6.52
N VAL A 29 16.47 0.53 -5.73
CA VAL A 29 16.76 0.89 -4.35
C VAL A 29 18.19 1.41 -4.25
N PRO A 30 18.40 2.70 -3.99
CA PRO A 30 19.72 3.22 -3.65
C PRO A 30 20.09 2.75 -2.24
N ARG A 31 21.26 2.13 -2.11
CA ARG A 31 21.79 1.67 -0.82
C ARG A 31 23.31 1.76 -0.80
N MET A 32 23.87 1.86 0.40
CA MET A 32 25.31 1.73 0.62
C MET A 32 25.69 0.26 0.56
N GLU A 33 26.56 -0.07 -0.39
CA GLU A 33 27.19 -1.37 -0.49
C GLU A 33 28.65 -1.29 -0.07
N THR A 34 29.21 -2.46 0.28
CA THR A 34 30.66 -2.56 0.50
C THR A 34 31.38 -2.15 -0.79
N CYS A 35 32.44 -1.35 -0.65
CA CYS A 35 33.21 -0.94 -1.82
C CYS A 35 33.96 -2.14 -2.40
N ASP A 36 33.57 -2.59 -3.60
CA ASP A 36 34.20 -3.74 -4.28
C ASP A 36 35.69 -3.50 -4.52
N SER A 37 36.09 -2.27 -4.88
CA SER A 37 37.48 -1.94 -5.20
C SER A 37 38.46 -2.14 -4.04
N CYS A 38 37.98 -2.09 -2.79
CA CYS A 38 38.80 -2.31 -1.61
C CYS A 38 38.24 -3.39 -0.67
N SER A 39 37.19 -4.11 -1.10
CA SER A 39 36.47 -5.09 -0.29
C SER A 39 36.14 -4.63 1.15
N GLY A 40 35.83 -3.34 1.32
CA GLY A 40 35.53 -2.75 2.63
C GLY A 40 36.73 -2.36 3.49
N LEU A 41 37.96 -2.44 2.98
CA LEU A 41 39.17 -2.02 3.68
C LEU A 41 39.29 -0.50 3.82
N GLY A 42 38.77 0.25 2.84
CA GLY A 42 38.89 1.72 2.77
C GLY A 42 40.27 2.22 2.33
N ALA A 43 41.21 1.32 2.04
CA ALA A 43 42.55 1.61 1.54
C ALA A 43 42.75 1.01 0.14
N GLU A 44 43.76 1.45 -0.61
CA GLU A 44 44.11 0.82 -1.90
C GLU A 44 44.63 -0.62 -1.73
N SER A 45 45.37 -0.89 -0.65
CA SER A 45 45.84 -2.23 -0.32
C SER A 45 45.89 -2.48 1.19
N GLU A 46 45.96 -3.73 1.62
CA GLU A 46 46.12 -4.06 3.05
C GLU A 46 47.41 -3.48 3.66
N LYS A 47 48.47 -3.30 2.85
CA LYS A 47 49.75 -2.73 3.30
C LYS A 47 49.65 -1.26 3.68
N ASP A 48 48.63 -0.56 3.17
CA ASP A 48 48.36 0.84 3.46
C ASP A 48 47.62 1.04 4.80
N ILE A 49 47.30 -0.06 5.48
CA ILE A 49 46.63 -0.06 6.77
C ILE A 49 47.67 -0.26 7.87
N LYS A 50 47.94 0.79 8.64
CA LYS A 50 48.87 0.75 9.77
C LYS A 50 48.11 0.81 11.08
N ILE A 51 48.62 0.12 12.10
CA ILE A 51 48.09 0.25 13.47
C ILE A 51 48.30 1.69 13.92
N CYS A 52 47.26 2.31 14.49
CA CYS A 52 47.35 3.69 14.95
C CYS A 52 48.34 3.79 16.12
N GLY A 53 49.47 4.47 15.91
CA GLY A 53 50.51 4.65 16.93
C GLY A 53 50.01 5.37 18.19
N THR A 54 49.05 6.29 18.05
CA THR A 54 48.53 7.09 19.17
C THR A 54 47.62 6.33 20.13
N CYS A 55 47.05 5.19 19.72
CA CYS A 55 46.19 4.35 20.58
C CYS A 55 46.61 2.87 20.61
N GLY A 56 47.70 2.50 19.92
CA GLY A 56 48.17 1.12 19.84
C GLY A 56 47.14 0.14 19.26
N GLY A 57 46.23 0.58 18.40
CA GLY A 57 45.18 -0.29 17.83
C GLY A 57 43.86 -0.33 18.60
N THR A 58 43.79 0.27 19.79
CA THR A 58 42.60 0.19 20.65
C THR A 58 41.45 1.10 20.21
N GLY A 59 41.75 2.13 19.41
CA GLY A 59 40.76 3.11 18.95
C GLY A 59 40.33 4.12 20.01
N GLN A 60 40.78 3.98 21.25
CA GLN A 60 40.46 4.86 22.37
C GLN A 60 41.73 5.36 23.05
N GLN A 61 41.66 6.55 23.63
CA GLN A 61 42.72 7.13 24.43
C GLN A 61 42.19 7.36 25.85
N ARG A 62 42.99 7.00 26.85
CA ARG A 62 42.64 7.31 28.24
C ARG A 62 43.17 8.68 28.57
N VAL A 63 42.28 9.61 28.86
CA VAL A 63 42.61 10.93 29.39
C VAL A 63 42.46 10.84 30.91
N GLN A 64 43.55 11.04 31.63
CA GLN A 64 43.54 11.14 33.09
C GLN A 64 43.52 12.61 33.51
N GLN A 65 42.54 12.98 34.32
CA GLN A 65 42.47 14.28 34.97
C GLN A 65 42.32 14.05 36.48
N GLY A 66 43.42 14.16 37.22
CA GLY A 66 43.46 13.80 38.64
C GLY A 66 43.15 12.31 38.86
N PHE A 67 42.20 12.02 39.75
CA PHE A 67 41.77 10.66 40.09
C PHE A 67 40.76 10.05 39.11
N PHE A 68 40.28 10.82 38.12
CA PHE A 68 39.34 10.34 37.10
C PHE A 68 40.09 9.94 35.82
N SER A 69 39.82 8.74 35.31
CA SER A 69 40.26 8.29 33.99
C SER A 69 39.05 8.09 33.10
N VAL A 70 38.99 8.83 31.99
CA VAL A 70 37.92 8.72 31.00
C VAL A 70 38.50 8.21 29.69
N ALA A 71 37.90 7.16 29.13
CA ALA A 71 38.21 6.69 27.80
C ALA A 71 37.50 7.55 26.76
N THR A 72 38.27 8.28 25.96
CA THR A 72 37.77 9.07 24.83
C THR A 72 38.16 8.41 23.51
N THR A 73 37.46 8.75 22.43
CA THR A 73 37.80 8.25 21.10
C THR A 73 39.14 8.82 20.64
N CYS A 74 40.03 7.97 20.12
CA CYS A 74 41.32 8.41 19.62
C CYS A 74 41.13 9.39 18.47
N SER A 75 41.65 10.61 18.60
CA SER A 75 41.51 11.68 17.60
C SER A 75 42.21 11.33 16.28
N SER A 76 43.34 10.61 16.33
CA SER A 76 44.15 10.26 15.15
C SER A 76 43.50 9.20 14.25
N CYS A 77 42.79 8.22 14.81
CA CYS A 77 42.13 7.16 14.03
C CYS A 77 40.60 7.22 14.08
N ARG A 78 40.04 8.20 14.79
CA ARG A 78 38.60 8.41 14.99
C ARG A 78 37.88 7.12 15.43
N GLY A 79 38.47 6.38 16.36
CA GLY A 79 37.90 5.12 16.85
C GLY A 79 38.24 3.86 16.07
N ARG A 80 38.86 3.95 14.88
CA ARG A 80 39.12 2.77 14.02
C ARG A 80 40.27 1.87 14.49
N GLY A 81 41.16 2.38 15.36
CA GLY A 81 42.39 1.68 15.76
C GLY A 81 43.47 1.58 14.67
N LYS A 82 43.14 1.92 13.43
CA LYS A 82 44.02 1.85 12.25
C LYS A 82 44.04 3.19 11.53
N THR A 83 45.17 3.52 10.93
CA THR A 83 45.40 4.70 10.08
C THR A 83 45.68 4.24 8.66
N ILE A 84 45.07 4.93 7.69
CA ILE A 84 45.18 4.60 6.26
C ILE A 84 46.15 5.60 5.62
N SER A 85 47.25 5.13 5.03
CA SER A 85 48.20 5.99 4.30
C SER A 85 47.69 6.37 2.91
N ASN A 86 47.05 5.42 2.22
CA ASN A 86 46.54 5.62 0.87
C ASN A 86 45.05 5.20 0.81
N PRO A 87 44.12 6.15 0.92
CA PRO A 87 42.68 5.84 0.92
C PRO A 87 42.24 5.33 -0.44
N CYS A 88 41.30 4.39 -0.44
CA CYS A 88 40.71 3.87 -1.69
C CYS A 88 40.10 5.03 -2.50
N LYS A 89 40.45 5.13 -3.78
CA LYS A 89 39.97 6.19 -4.68
C LYS A 89 38.45 6.18 -4.87
N THR A 90 37.83 5.00 -4.88
CA THR A 90 36.39 4.82 -5.11
C THR A 90 35.54 5.26 -3.92
N CYS A 91 35.90 4.84 -2.70
CA CYS A 91 35.12 5.15 -1.49
C CYS A 91 35.74 6.26 -0.62
N GLN A 92 36.90 6.79 -0.99
CA GLN A 92 37.65 7.83 -0.27
C GLN A 92 37.82 7.52 1.23
N GLY A 93 38.14 6.25 1.56
CA GLY A 93 38.30 5.80 2.95
C GLY A 93 37.01 5.56 3.74
N ARG A 94 35.83 5.62 3.12
CA ARG A 94 34.52 5.37 3.75
C ARG A 94 34.05 3.92 3.75
N THR A 95 34.84 3.00 3.17
CA THR A 95 34.60 1.54 3.04
C THR A 95 33.33 1.11 2.29
N ARG A 96 32.41 2.04 2.02
CA ARG A 96 31.13 1.81 1.32
C ARG A 96 30.92 2.82 0.20
N VAL A 97 30.10 2.45 -0.77
CA VAL A 97 29.71 3.27 -1.92
C VAL A 97 28.21 3.17 -2.14
N SER A 98 27.57 4.28 -2.53
CA SER A 98 26.15 4.28 -2.90
C SER A 98 25.99 3.60 -4.26
N LYS A 99 25.14 2.57 -4.32
CA LYS A 99 24.77 1.88 -5.55
C LYS A 99 23.26 1.71 -5.60
N THR A 100 22.71 1.81 -6.80
CA THR A 100 21.31 1.52 -7.05
C THR A 100 21.18 0.07 -7.49
N LYS A 101 20.44 -0.73 -6.72
CA LYS A 101 20.16 -2.13 -7.04
C LYS A 101 18.71 -2.27 -7.52
N ARG A 102 18.53 -3.00 -8.63
CA ARG A 102 17.21 -3.39 -9.13
C ARG A 102 16.77 -4.65 -8.44
N ILE A 103 15.64 -4.59 -7.74
CA ILE A 103 15.11 -5.68 -6.94
C ILE A 103 13.71 -6.02 -7.46
N ARG A 104 13.49 -7.30 -7.80
CA ARG A 104 12.17 -7.81 -8.15
C ARG A 104 11.39 -8.15 -6.89
N VAL A 105 10.19 -7.59 -6.79
CA VAL A 105 9.28 -7.70 -5.66
C VAL A 105 8.02 -8.40 -6.12
N ASN A 106 7.72 -9.53 -5.49
CA ASN A 106 6.48 -10.25 -5.72
C ASN A 106 5.43 -9.78 -4.73
N ILE A 107 4.36 -9.17 -5.25
CA ILE A 107 3.22 -8.70 -4.48
C ILE A 107 2.17 -9.82 -4.50
N PRO A 108 1.83 -10.41 -3.34
CA PRO A 108 0.81 -11.44 -3.29
C PRO A 108 -0.58 -10.88 -3.59
N ALA A 109 -1.45 -11.72 -4.14
CA ALA A 109 -2.86 -11.38 -4.35
C ALA A 109 -3.55 -11.08 -3.00
N GLY A 110 -4.45 -10.10 -3.01
CA GLY A 110 -5.26 -9.73 -1.86
C GLY A 110 -4.62 -8.74 -0.88
N VAL A 111 -3.43 -8.18 -1.16
CA VAL A 111 -2.77 -7.20 -0.27
C VAL A 111 -3.60 -5.93 -0.09
N SER A 112 -3.61 -5.39 1.13
CA SER A 112 -4.26 -4.11 1.45
C SER A 112 -3.25 -2.98 1.57
N SER A 113 -3.71 -1.73 1.50
CA SER A 113 -2.90 -0.57 1.88
C SER A 113 -2.33 -0.73 3.29
N GLY A 114 -1.06 -0.35 3.48
CA GLY A 114 -0.31 -0.54 4.72
C GLY A 114 0.36 -1.92 4.86
N SER A 115 0.11 -2.85 3.93
CA SER A 115 0.80 -4.15 3.91
C SER A 115 2.32 -3.96 3.79
N ARG A 116 3.08 -4.81 4.48
CA ARG A 116 4.54 -4.76 4.52
C ARG A 116 5.15 -6.02 3.95
N ILE A 117 5.97 -5.89 2.91
CA ILE A 117 6.77 -6.98 2.35
C ILE A 117 8.20 -6.81 2.86
N LYS A 118 8.74 -7.86 3.49
CA LYS A 118 10.12 -7.87 4.00
C LYS A 118 11.03 -8.61 3.03
N LEU A 119 12.09 -7.96 2.58
CA LEU A 119 13.18 -8.55 1.81
C LEU A 119 14.43 -8.60 2.69
N THR A 120 14.78 -9.81 3.12
CA THR A 120 15.87 -10.05 4.08
C THR A 120 17.23 -9.80 3.43
N GLY A 121 18.10 -9.03 4.11
CA GLY A 121 19.45 -8.74 3.62
C GLY A 121 19.52 -7.75 2.45
N GLU A 122 18.38 -7.20 2.03
CA GLU A 122 18.32 -6.22 0.93
C GLU A 122 18.42 -4.75 1.40
N GLY A 123 18.57 -4.51 2.70
CA GLY A 123 18.81 -3.19 3.27
C GLY A 123 20.26 -2.69 3.10
N GLU A 124 20.68 -1.78 3.96
CA GLU A 124 22.05 -1.24 3.93
C GLU A 124 23.08 -2.32 4.25
N HIS A 125 24.26 -2.30 3.61
CA HIS A 125 25.34 -3.20 4.00
C HIS A 125 25.96 -2.75 5.34
N GLY A 126 26.22 -3.75 6.20
CA GLY A 126 26.92 -3.55 7.47
C GLY A 126 28.37 -3.09 7.31
N VAL A 127 28.93 -2.57 8.40
CA VAL A 127 30.32 -2.12 8.47
C VAL A 127 31.16 -3.20 9.15
N ASN A 128 32.45 -3.30 8.79
CA ASN A 128 33.41 -4.20 9.44
C ASN A 128 32.91 -5.66 9.52
N SER A 129 32.46 -6.20 8.37
CA SER A 129 31.83 -7.53 8.24
C SER A 129 30.52 -7.75 9.02
N GLY A 130 29.82 -6.68 9.39
CA GLY A 130 28.43 -6.77 9.85
C GLY A 130 27.47 -7.21 8.74
N SER A 131 26.38 -7.88 9.12
CA SER A 131 25.34 -8.31 8.18
C SER A 131 24.59 -7.12 7.57
N SER A 132 23.96 -7.31 6.42
CA SER A 132 23.07 -6.30 5.85
C SER A 132 21.80 -6.13 6.71
N GLY A 133 21.22 -4.95 6.61
CA GLY A 133 19.85 -4.69 7.06
C GLY A 133 18.82 -5.34 6.13
N ASP A 134 17.55 -5.15 6.44
CA ASP A 134 16.42 -5.64 5.65
C ASP A 134 15.72 -4.47 4.93
N LEU A 135 15.07 -4.77 3.81
CA LEU A 135 14.25 -3.80 3.09
C LEU A 135 12.76 -4.09 3.36
N TYR A 136 12.06 -3.10 3.91
CA TYR A 136 10.62 -3.13 4.14
C TYR A 136 9.91 -2.31 3.05
N ILE A 137 9.09 -2.98 2.25
CA ILE A 137 8.27 -2.34 1.24
C ILE A 137 6.88 -2.15 1.83
N VAL A 138 6.47 -0.89 2.00
CA VAL A 138 5.14 -0.53 2.47
C VAL A 138 4.28 -0.23 1.25
N LEU A 139 3.22 -1.01 1.08
CA LEU A 139 2.31 -0.88 -0.05
C LEU A 139 1.24 0.17 0.24
N SER A 140 0.98 1.03 -0.75
CA SER A 140 -0.18 1.92 -0.80
C SER A 140 -1.00 1.56 -2.05
N VAL A 141 -2.25 1.15 -1.86
CA VAL A 141 -3.16 0.84 -2.97
C VAL A 141 -3.85 2.12 -3.40
N LYS A 142 -3.86 2.39 -4.70
CA LYS A 142 -4.64 3.49 -5.28
C LYS A 142 -6.14 3.20 -5.15
N ASP A 143 -6.90 4.25 -4.88
CA ASP A 143 -8.36 4.19 -4.94
C ASP A 143 -8.81 3.89 -6.37
N HIS A 144 -9.86 3.08 -6.50
CA HIS A 144 -10.46 2.73 -7.78
C HIS A 144 -11.75 3.54 -7.98
N SER A 145 -12.02 3.96 -9.21
CA SER A 145 -13.17 4.85 -9.50
C SER A 145 -14.53 4.18 -9.35
N ILE A 146 -14.58 2.85 -9.47
CA ILE A 146 -15.83 2.07 -9.46
C ILE A 146 -15.94 1.19 -8.20
N PHE A 147 -14.81 0.80 -7.62
CA PHE A 147 -14.77 -0.24 -6.60
C PHE A 147 -14.24 0.32 -5.30
N GLU A 148 -15.00 0.12 -4.23
CA GLU A 148 -14.56 0.35 -2.87
C GLU A 148 -14.29 -0.99 -2.21
N ARG A 149 -13.18 -1.10 -1.49
CA ARG A 149 -12.80 -2.35 -0.82
C ARG A 149 -13.08 -2.27 0.67
N ASP A 150 -13.73 -3.31 1.19
CA ASP A 150 -13.85 -3.56 2.62
C ASP A 150 -13.35 -4.98 2.95
N GLY A 151 -12.14 -5.07 3.48
CA GLY A 151 -11.51 -6.35 3.77
C GLY A 151 -11.32 -7.22 2.53
N ALA A 152 -12.11 -8.30 2.43
CA ALA A 152 -12.12 -9.21 1.27
C ALA A 152 -13.29 -8.92 0.30
N ASP A 153 -14.27 -8.16 0.75
CA ASP A 153 -15.45 -7.81 -0.04
C ASP A 153 -15.21 -6.50 -0.80
N ILE A 154 -15.93 -6.34 -1.89
CA ILE A 154 -15.90 -5.13 -2.71
C ILE A 154 -17.30 -4.59 -2.91
N PHE A 155 -17.40 -3.28 -2.99
CA PHE A 155 -18.62 -2.54 -3.24
C PHE A 155 -18.50 -1.82 -4.57
N CYS A 156 -19.58 -1.83 -5.35
CA CYS A 156 -19.71 -0.94 -6.49
C CYS A 156 -21.08 -0.29 -6.47
N GLU A 157 -21.13 0.96 -6.90
CA GLU A 157 -22.39 1.67 -7.11
C GLU A 157 -22.76 1.62 -8.58
N VAL A 158 -24.00 1.23 -8.85
CA VAL A 158 -24.52 1.12 -10.22
C VAL A 158 -25.76 1.99 -10.33
N PRO A 159 -25.68 3.09 -11.10
CA PRO A 159 -26.85 3.92 -11.37
C PRO A 159 -27.80 3.19 -12.33
N ILE A 160 -29.10 3.24 -12.02
CA ILE A 160 -30.17 2.73 -12.88
C ILE A 160 -31.23 3.80 -13.09
N SER A 161 -31.93 3.74 -14.22
CA SER A 161 -33.04 4.65 -14.49
C SER A 161 -34.24 4.36 -13.59
N PHE A 162 -35.06 5.38 -13.35
CA PHE A 162 -36.37 5.22 -12.69
C PHE A 162 -37.20 4.09 -13.33
N THR A 163 -37.26 4.03 -14.66
CA THR A 163 -38.02 3.00 -15.39
C THR A 163 -37.47 1.59 -15.19
N GLN A 164 -36.15 1.43 -15.11
CA GLN A 164 -35.51 0.15 -14.82
C GLN A 164 -35.78 -0.31 -13.38
N ALA A 165 -35.79 0.63 -12.43
CA ALA A 165 -36.09 0.35 -11.04
C ALA A 165 -37.55 -0.10 -10.83
N THR A 166 -38.50 0.52 -11.55
CA THR A 166 -39.93 0.21 -11.46
C THR A 166 -40.27 -1.10 -12.19
N LEU A 167 -39.87 -1.24 -13.46
CA LEU A 167 -40.23 -2.37 -14.32
C LEU A 167 -39.33 -3.60 -14.15
N GLY A 168 -38.20 -3.45 -13.46
CA GLY A 168 -37.16 -4.48 -13.42
C GLY A 168 -36.37 -4.51 -14.73
N THR A 169 -35.13 -5.01 -14.65
CA THR A 169 -34.24 -5.11 -15.81
C THR A 169 -33.14 -6.13 -15.56
N ASP A 170 -32.51 -6.61 -16.63
CA ASP A 170 -31.27 -7.38 -16.54
C ASP A 170 -30.11 -6.45 -16.91
N LEU A 171 -29.17 -6.26 -15.99
CA LEU A 171 -28.06 -5.32 -16.14
C LEU A 171 -26.71 -6.03 -16.07
N GLU A 172 -25.75 -5.58 -16.86
CA GLU A 172 -24.36 -6.04 -16.77
C GLU A 172 -23.59 -5.17 -15.77
N VAL A 173 -23.14 -5.79 -14.68
CA VAL A 173 -22.34 -5.11 -13.65
C VAL A 173 -20.86 -5.43 -13.82
N PRO A 174 -19.96 -4.46 -13.60
CA PRO A 174 -18.53 -4.71 -13.61
C PRO A 174 -18.13 -5.58 -12.41
N THR A 175 -17.25 -6.54 -12.67
CA THR A 175 -16.60 -7.39 -11.67
C THR A 175 -15.09 -7.25 -11.82
N LEU A 176 -14.31 -7.82 -10.90
CA LEU A 176 -12.85 -7.80 -11.01
C LEU A 176 -12.33 -8.50 -12.26
N GLU A 177 -13.01 -9.55 -12.73
CA GLU A 177 -12.57 -10.44 -13.82
C GLU A 177 -13.30 -10.21 -15.15
N GLY A 178 -14.21 -9.23 -15.20
CA GLY A 178 -15.03 -8.96 -16.39
C GLY A 178 -16.40 -8.43 -16.01
N LYS A 179 -17.45 -9.02 -16.58
CA LYS A 179 -18.84 -8.59 -16.36
C LYS A 179 -19.70 -9.73 -15.85
N ALA A 180 -20.62 -9.43 -14.94
CA ALA A 180 -21.66 -10.36 -14.49
C ALA A 180 -23.04 -9.81 -14.84
N ARG A 181 -23.98 -10.70 -15.18
CA ARG A 181 -25.38 -10.32 -15.34
C ARG A 181 -26.09 -10.33 -13.99
N LEU A 182 -26.74 -9.22 -13.65
CA LEU A 182 -27.52 -9.05 -12.45
C LEU A 182 -28.98 -8.76 -12.83
N LYS A 183 -29.89 -9.62 -12.36
CA LYS A 183 -31.33 -9.43 -12.53
C LYS A 183 -31.88 -8.54 -11.43
N ILE A 184 -32.41 -7.38 -11.82
CA ILE A 184 -33.03 -6.41 -10.94
C ILE A 184 -34.55 -6.67 -10.92
N PRO A 185 -35.14 -7.03 -9.77
CA PRO A 185 -36.57 -7.22 -9.66
C PRO A 185 -37.33 -5.88 -9.76
N THR A 186 -38.60 -5.96 -10.12
CA THR A 186 -39.54 -4.83 -10.11
C THR A 186 -39.61 -4.17 -8.73
N GLY A 187 -39.82 -2.85 -8.70
CA GLY A 187 -39.93 -2.08 -7.47
C GLY A 187 -38.65 -2.04 -6.64
N THR A 188 -37.48 -2.16 -7.26
CA THR A 188 -36.19 -2.07 -6.57
C THR A 188 -35.97 -0.66 -6.03
N GLN A 189 -35.80 -0.56 -4.72
CA GLN A 189 -35.54 0.71 -4.04
C GLN A 189 -34.06 1.10 -4.17
N THR A 190 -33.81 2.41 -4.14
CA THR A 190 -32.44 2.95 -4.10
C THR A 190 -31.68 2.43 -2.87
N HIS A 191 -30.37 2.30 -3.00
CA HIS A 191 -29.43 1.71 -2.05
C HIS A 191 -29.68 0.24 -1.68
N LYS A 192 -30.58 -0.47 -2.39
CA LYS A 192 -30.69 -1.93 -2.25
C LYS A 192 -29.38 -2.58 -2.72
N ILE A 193 -28.86 -3.50 -1.90
CA ILE A 193 -27.61 -4.19 -2.15
C ILE A 193 -27.89 -5.60 -2.69
N PHE A 194 -27.28 -5.93 -3.82
CA PHE A 194 -27.26 -7.28 -4.38
C PHE A 194 -25.89 -7.89 -4.16
N ARG A 195 -25.86 -9.13 -3.66
CA ARG A 195 -24.63 -9.86 -3.35
C ARG A 195 -24.34 -10.88 -4.45
N LEU A 196 -23.17 -10.74 -5.08
CA LEU A 196 -22.60 -11.70 -6.00
C LEU A 196 -21.51 -12.50 -5.28
N LYS A 197 -21.79 -13.79 -5.06
CA LYS A 197 -20.92 -14.67 -4.28
C LYS A 197 -19.60 -14.97 -5.01
N ASN A 198 -18.49 -15.01 -4.26
CA ASN A 198 -17.13 -15.31 -4.73
C ASN A 198 -16.57 -14.36 -5.80
N GLN A 199 -17.14 -13.16 -5.92
CA GLN A 199 -16.74 -12.14 -6.90
C GLN A 199 -15.90 -11.01 -6.27
N GLY A 200 -15.45 -11.18 -5.03
CA GLY A 200 -14.56 -10.26 -4.34
C GLY A 200 -13.08 -10.68 -4.39
N ILE A 201 -12.32 -10.20 -3.42
CA ILE A 201 -10.86 -10.29 -3.38
C ILE A 201 -10.43 -11.59 -2.69
N ALA A 202 -9.34 -12.18 -3.18
CA ALA A 202 -8.73 -13.36 -2.56
C ALA A 202 -8.17 -13.01 -1.17
N GLN A 203 -8.40 -13.88 -0.18
CA GLN A 203 -7.84 -13.70 1.15
C GLN A 203 -6.38 -14.15 1.20
N LEU A 204 -5.49 -13.36 1.85
CA LEU A 204 -4.08 -13.78 2.03
C LEU A 204 -3.94 -15.03 2.91
N ARG A 205 -4.87 -15.22 3.86
CA ARG A 205 -4.81 -16.26 4.90
C ARG A 205 -6.09 -17.12 4.91
N GLY A 206 -6.45 -17.64 3.75
CA GLY A 206 -7.60 -18.53 3.58
C GLY A 206 -7.84 -18.77 2.09
N GLY A 207 -8.18 -20.00 1.69
CA GLY A 207 -8.39 -20.37 0.28
C GLY A 207 -9.69 -19.84 -0.34
N GLY A 208 -10.24 -18.75 0.21
CA GLY A 208 -11.54 -18.18 -0.19
C GLY A 208 -11.42 -16.79 -0.79
N ARG A 209 -12.49 -16.39 -1.49
CA ARG A 209 -12.69 -15.01 -1.97
C ARG A 209 -13.82 -14.38 -1.18
N GLY A 210 -13.77 -13.06 -1.04
CA GLY A 210 -14.94 -12.30 -0.63
C GLY A 210 -15.97 -12.19 -1.74
N ASP A 211 -16.94 -11.32 -1.54
CA ASP A 211 -18.09 -11.11 -2.41
C ASP A 211 -18.12 -9.71 -3.01
N LEU A 212 -18.88 -9.55 -4.09
CA LEU A 212 -19.19 -8.26 -4.68
C LEU A 212 -20.58 -7.81 -4.24
N HIS A 213 -20.65 -6.64 -3.64
CA HIS A 213 -21.86 -5.95 -3.21
C HIS A 213 -22.19 -4.82 -4.19
N VAL A 214 -23.20 -5.05 -5.01
CA VAL A 214 -23.70 -4.04 -5.96
C VAL A 214 -24.77 -3.21 -5.27
N ARG A 215 -24.48 -1.94 -5.02
CA ARG A 215 -25.45 -0.98 -4.49
C ARG A 215 -26.12 -0.27 -5.67
N ILE A 216 -27.44 -0.41 -5.76
CA ILE A 216 -28.22 0.27 -6.80
C ILE A 216 -28.47 1.71 -6.38
N VAL A 217 -28.27 2.65 -7.30
CA VAL A 217 -28.63 4.06 -7.11
C VAL A 217 -29.64 4.43 -8.19
N VAL A 218 -30.85 4.82 -7.81
CA VAL A 218 -31.85 5.24 -8.79
C VAL A 218 -31.58 6.69 -9.16
N GLU A 219 -31.26 6.93 -10.44
CA GLU A 219 -31.03 8.27 -10.96
C GLU A 219 -32.35 8.94 -11.33
N THR A 220 -32.66 10.07 -10.69
CA THR A 220 -33.82 10.90 -11.03
C THR A 220 -33.46 11.82 -12.19
N PRO A 221 -34.21 11.79 -13.31
CA PRO A 221 -33.93 12.64 -14.47
C PRO A 221 -34.13 14.13 -14.13
N THR A 222 -33.19 14.99 -14.55
CA THR A 222 -33.20 16.43 -14.21
C THR A 222 -33.74 17.33 -15.30
N LYS A 223 -33.60 16.94 -16.57
CA LYS A 223 -34.05 17.73 -17.73
C LYS A 223 -35.13 16.96 -18.47
N LEU A 224 -36.39 17.30 -18.17
CA LEU A 224 -37.56 16.66 -18.75
C LEU A 224 -38.18 17.54 -19.85
N SER A 225 -38.63 16.91 -20.94
CA SER A 225 -39.48 17.57 -21.94
C SER A 225 -40.92 17.70 -21.45
N GLU A 226 -41.71 18.60 -22.06
CA GLU A 226 -43.14 18.74 -21.76
C GLU A 226 -43.87 17.40 -21.82
N ARG A 227 -43.62 16.61 -22.87
CA ARG A 227 -44.21 15.29 -23.03
C ARG A 227 -43.83 14.31 -21.91
N GLN A 228 -42.59 14.37 -21.42
CA GLN A 228 -42.15 13.51 -20.31
C GLN A 228 -42.82 13.90 -18.99
N ILE A 229 -43.03 15.20 -18.76
CA ILE A 229 -43.74 15.72 -17.60
C ILE A 229 -45.21 15.27 -17.62
N GLU A 230 -45.90 15.41 -18.77
CA GLU A 230 -47.27 14.91 -18.94
C GLU A 230 -47.39 13.43 -18.56
N LEU A 231 -46.51 12.58 -19.09
CA LEU A 231 -46.53 11.14 -18.83
C LEU A 231 -46.29 10.80 -17.35
N LEU A 232 -45.44 11.58 -16.66
CA LEU A 232 -45.18 11.38 -15.24
C LEU A 232 -46.37 11.81 -14.37
N ASN A 233 -47.10 12.86 -14.76
CA ASN A 233 -48.32 13.26 -14.08
C ASN A 233 -49.44 12.22 -14.28
N GLU A 234 -49.64 11.75 -15.51
CA GLU A 234 -50.60 10.68 -15.80
C GLU A 234 -50.27 9.40 -15.00
N PHE A 235 -48.99 9.08 -14.85
CA PHE A 235 -48.54 7.96 -14.02
C PHE A 235 -48.83 8.18 -12.53
N ASP A 236 -48.58 9.38 -12.00
CA ASP A 236 -48.86 9.71 -10.59
C ASP A 236 -50.37 9.65 -10.28
N ASP A 237 -51.21 10.14 -11.19
CA ASP A 237 -52.68 10.06 -11.09
C ASP A 237 -53.20 8.61 -11.05
N CYS A 238 -52.46 7.67 -11.66
CA CYS A 238 -52.79 6.25 -11.64
C CYS A 238 -52.21 5.50 -10.43
N CYS A 239 -51.38 6.14 -9.61
CA CYS A 239 -50.73 5.50 -8.47
C CYS A 239 -51.60 5.58 -7.20
N ASP A 240 -52.02 4.43 -6.68
CA ASP A 240 -52.68 4.32 -5.38
C ASP A 240 -51.68 4.24 -4.20
N ASP A 241 -52.19 4.34 -2.97
CA ASP A 241 -51.45 4.18 -1.71
C ASP A 241 -50.56 2.91 -1.68
N GLU A 242 -51.01 1.80 -2.30
CA GLU A 242 -50.23 0.55 -2.38
C GLU A 242 -48.95 0.69 -3.22
N SER A 243 -48.92 1.65 -4.15
CA SER A 243 -47.79 1.87 -5.05
C SER A 243 -46.62 2.57 -4.36
N ASN A 244 -46.87 3.30 -3.26
CA ASN A 244 -45.87 4.12 -2.56
C ASN A 244 -45.80 3.85 -1.04
N PRO A 245 -45.52 2.61 -0.60
CA PRO A 245 -45.66 2.19 0.80
C PRO A 245 -44.70 2.92 1.77
N ILE A 246 -43.54 3.36 1.28
CA ILE A 246 -42.56 4.11 2.11
C ILE A 246 -43.08 5.52 2.40
N ARG A 247 -43.64 6.19 1.37
CA ARG A 247 -44.22 7.54 1.50
C ARG A 247 -45.35 7.53 2.51
N ASP A 248 -46.24 6.55 2.42
CA ASP A 248 -47.40 6.47 3.30
C ASP A 248 -47.05 6.19 4.75
N LYS A 249 -46.07 5.30 4.98
CA LYS A 249 -45.54 5.05 6.33
C LYS A 249 -44.94 6.31 6.94
N PHE A 250 -44.21 7.08 6.14
CA PHE A 250 -43.63 8.35 6.58
C PHE A 250 -44.70 9.39 6.93
N VAL A 251 -45.69 9.59 6.05
CA VAL A 251 -46.81 10.53 6.28
C VAL A 251 -47.63 10.13 7.51
N LYS A 252 -47.93 8.84 7.70
CA LYS A 252 -48.60 8.33 8.91
C LYS A 252 -47.77 8.58 10.17
N SER A 253 -46.45 8.39 10.11
CA SER A 253 -45.55 8.64 11.23
C SER A 253 -45.51 10.11 11.63
N ILE A 254 -45.52 11.03 10.66
CA ILE A 254 -45.61 12.48 10.92
C ILE A 254 -46.92 12.83 11.61
N LYS A 255 -48.06 12.32 11.12
CA LYS A 255 -49.37 12.60 11.73
C LYS A 255 -49.40 12.18 13.20
N ASN A 256 -48.80 11.04 13.53
CA ASN A 256 -48.71 10.55 14.92
C ASN A 256 -47.73 11.33 15.80
N LEU A 257 -46.78 12.07 15.23
CA LEU A 257 -45.79 12.86 15.96
C LEU A 257 -46.31 14.25 16.39
N PHE A 258 -47.28 14.77 15.65
CA PHE A 258 -47.87 16.10 15.86
C PHE A 258 -49.34 16.05 16.33
N THR A 259 -49.81 14.87 16.73
CA THR A 259 -51.09 14.65 17.43
C THR A 259 -50.78 14.18 18.85
#